data_AF-A0A9P6WMD3-F1
#
_entry.id   AF-A0A9P6WMD3-F1
#
_cell.length_a   1.000
_cell.length_b   1.000
_cell.length_c   1.000
_cell.angle_alpha   90.00
_cell.angle_beta   90.00
_cell.angle_gamma   90.00
#
_symmetry.space_group_name_H-M   'P 1'
#
loop_
_entity.id
_entity.type
_entity.pdbx_description
1 polymer ?
#
loop_
_entity_poly.entity_id
_entity_poly.type
_entity_poly.pdbx_seq_one_letter_code
_entity_poly.pdbx_strand_id
1 'polypeptide(L)'
;MQEPMGIIGNNKNMNKKLSLEAHNKQSTQKIEQLEITLDELKKEHLKLTEELGETDVTLEHDDILLKKVSSENYEKEMKRHIRQLKQYNELKDLSMCLIQLIADQKQSTIKSVMKEMGIENDDK
;
A
#
# COMPACT_ATOMS: atom_id res chain seq x y z
N MET A 1 -59.32 18.42 55.81
CA MET A 1 -58.10 18.76 55.06
C MET A 1 -57.13 17.60 55.17
N GLN A 2 -56.52 17.24 54.04
CA GLN A 2 -55.29 16.46 53.84
C GLN A 2 -55.23 14.98 54.25
N GLU A 3 -55.38 14.12 53.24
CA GLU A 3 -54.63 12.86 53.14
C GLU A 3 -53.15 13.15 52.82
N PRO A 4 -52.24 12.24 53.20
CA PRO A 4 -51.20 11.88 52.26
C PRO A 4 -51.04 10.37 52.12
N MET A 5 -51.38 9.89 50.91
CA MET A 5 -50.84 8.70 50.27
C MET A 5 -49.34 8.89 49.96
N GLY A 6 -48.55 7.84 50.14
CA GLY A 6 -47.16 7.70 49.70
C GLY A 6 -46.41 6.71 50.60
N ILE A 7 -45.49 5.85 50.17
CA ILE A 7 -44.62 5.87 49.00
C ILE A 7 -44.11 4.41 48.86
N ILE A 8 -44.56 3.64 47.87
CA ILE A 8 -43.86 2.40 47.46
C ILE A 8 -43.51 2.54 45.98
N GLY A 9 -42.47 3.33 45.70
CA GLY A 9 -42.02 3.59 44.33
C GLY A 9 -40.58 4.09 44.19
N ASN A 10 -39.98 4.65 45.25
CA ASN A 10 -38.69 5.35 45.11
C ASN A 10 -37.43 4.47 45.24
N ASN A 11 -37.52 3.27 45.84
CA ASN A 11 -36.33 2.47 46.15
C ASN A 11 -35.76 1.74 44.92
N LYS A 12 -36.63 1.33 43.98
CA LYS A 12 -36.22 0.61 42.75
C LYS A 12 -35.47 1.51 41.76
N ASN A 13 -35.82 2.80 41.71
CA ASN A 13 -35.15 3.80 40.87
C ASN A 13 -33.80 4.25 41.44
N MET A 14 -33.64 4.33 42.77
CA MET A 14 -32.34 4.62 43.38
C MET A 14 -31.32 3.50 43.15
N ASN A 15 -31.73 2.24 43.28
CA ASN A 15 -30.84 1.09 43.01
C ASN A 15 -30.40 1.01 41.54
N LYS A 16 -31.29 1.34 40.60
CA LYS A 16 -30.96 1.41 39.17
C LYS A 16 -29.94 2.53 38.89
N LYS A 17 -30.08 3.68 39.53
CA LYS A 17 -29.14 4.81 39.41
C LYS A 17 -27.76 4.49 39.97
N LEU A 18 -27.68 3.86 41.15
CA LEU A 18 -26.44 3.39 41.76
C LEU A 18 -25.72 2.34 40.88
N SER A 19 -26.48 1.43 40.27
CA SER A 19 -25.91 0.42 39.36
C SER A 19 -25.38 1.03 38.05
N LEU A 20 -26.06 2.05 37.51
CA LEU A 20 -25.59 2.80 36.33
C LEU A 20 -24.32 3.59 36.63
N GLU A 21 -24.23 4.19 37.82
CA GLU A 21 -23.07 4.97 38.26
C GLU A 21 -21.85 4.07 38.49
N ALA A 22 -22.05 2.87 39.06
CA ALA A 22 -21.00 1.85 39.16
C ALA A 22 -20.53 1.35 37.78
N HIS A 23 -21.44 1.14 36.84
CA HIS A 23 -21.09 0.72 35.48
C HIS A 23 -20.34 1.81 34.71
N ASN A 24 -20.74 3.07 34.86
CA ASN A 24 -20.02 4.21 34.27
C ASN A 24 -18.61 4.33 34.85
N LYS A 25 -18.45 4.17 36.17
CA LYS A 25 -17.14 4.16 36.81
C LYS A 25 -16.25 3.00 36.31
N GLN A 26 -16.83 1.83 36.10
CA GLN A 26 -16.13 0.69 35.52
C GLN A 26 -15.73 0.95 34.06
N SER A 27 -16.60 1.56 33.27
CA SER A 27 -16.31 1.95 31.88
C SER A 27 -15.22 3.01 31.79
N THR A 28 -15.21 4.01 32.69
CA THR A 28 -14.13 5.01 32.73
C THR A 28 -12.79 4.39 33.11
N GLN A 29 -12.77 3.47 34.08
CA GLN A 29 -11.56 2.72 34.43
C GLN A 29 -11.06 1.86 33.27
N LYS A 30 -11.99 1.27 32.51
CA LYS A 30 -11.63 0.47 31.34
C LYS A 30 -11.08 1.31 30.19
N ILE A 31 -11.61 2.53 30.00
CA ILE A 31 -11.07 3.49 29.02
C ILE A 31 -9.63 3.86 29.41
N GLU A 32 -9.41 4.21 30.67
CA GLU A 32 -8.08 4.55 31.18
C GLU A 32 -7.08 3.37 31.02
N GLN A 33 -7.52 2.14 31.31
CA GLN A 33 -6.71 0.95 31.04
C GLN A 33 -6.39 0.78 29.55
N LEU A 34 -7.38 0.99 28.67
CA LEU A 34 -7.19 0.89 27.24
C LEU A 34 -6.21 1.95 26.71
N GLU A 35 -6.30 3.18 27.20
CA GLU A 35 -5.36 4.26 26.86
C GLU A 35 -3.92 3.91 27.24
N ILE A 36 -3.72 3.36 28.45
CA ILE A 36 -2.39 2.89 28.90
C ILE A 36 -1.88 1.77 27.98
N THR A 37 -2.71 0.75 27.72
CA THR A 37 -2.28 -0.36 26.84
C THR A 37 -2.00 0.10 25.41
N LEU A 38 -2.70 1.13 24.92
CA LEU A 38 -2.51 1.68 23.59
C LEU A 38 -1.19 2.47 23.52
N ASP A 39 -0.82 3.19 24.57
CA ASP A 39 0.47 3.86 24.68
C ASP A 39 1.64 2.87 24.80
N GLU A 40 1.46 1.77 25.54
CA GLU A 40 2.44 0.69 25.61
C GLU A 40 2.61 0.02 24.25
N LEU A 41 1.51 -0.33 23.58
CA LEU A 41 1.53 -0.96 22.27
C LEU A 41 2.15 -0.05 21.19
N LYS A 42 1.91 1.27 21.25
CA LYS A 42 2.58 2.25 20.39
C LYS A 42 4.09 2.27 20.61
N LYS A 43 4.54 2.19 21.87
CA LYS A 43 5.97 2.14 22.20
C LYS A 43 6.61 0.84 21.74
N GLU A 44 5.92 -0.29 21.87
CA GLU A 44 6.41 -1.57 21.35
C GLU A 44 6.47 -1.58 19.82
N HIS A 45 5.43 -1.05 19.15
CA HIS A 45 5.46 -0.87 17.70
C HIS A 45 6.65 -0.02 17.27
N LEU A 46 6.89 1.12 17.94
CA LEU A 46 8.02 1.98 17.62
C LEU A 46 9.36 1.23 17.75
N LYS A 47 9.54 0.45 18.82
CA LYS A 47 10.75 -0.37 19.03
C LYS A 47 10.92 -1.46 17.98
N LEU A 48 9.85 -2.21 17.68
CA LEU A 48 9.90 -3.28 16.68
C LEU A 48 10.12 -2.72 15.27
N THR A 49 9.50 -1.59 14.93
CA THR A 49 9.74 -0.84 13.68
C THR A 49 11.21 -0.37 13.59
N GLU A 50 11.80 0.07 14.69
CA GLU A 50 13.21 0.45 14.77
C GLU A 50 14.15 -0.77 14.64
N GLU A 51 13.82 -1.90 15.26
CA GLU A 51 14.58 -3.17 15.16
C GLU A 51 14.48 -3.82 13.77
N LEU A 52 13.33 -3.71 13.10
CA LEU A 52 13.10 -4.25 11.75
C LEU A 52 13.59 -3.33 10.63
N GLY A 53 13.93 -2.07 10.93
CA GLY A 53 14.36 -1.08 9.95
C GLY A 53 13.29 -0.71 8.91
N GLU A 54 12.03 -1.04 9.16
CA GLU A 54 10.90 -0.82 8.26
C GLU A 54 10.13 0.44 8.65
N THR A 55 10.62 1.60 8.22
CA THR A 55 9.96 2.89 8.42
C THR A 55 8.78 3.09 7.44
N ASP A 56 7.66 2.41 7.64
CA ASP A 56 6.38 2.85 7.07
C ASP A 56 5.19 2.09 7.68
N VAL A 57 4.03 2.76 7.73
CA VAL A 57 2.67 2.28 8.04
C VAL A 57 2.23 2.50 9.50
N THR A 58 1.25 3.34 9.88
CA THR A 58 0.45 4.45 9.32
C THR A 58 -0.53 4.85 10.43
N LEU A 59 -0.64 6.11 10.86
CA LEU A 59 -1.88 6.59 11.51
C LEU A 59 -2.28 8.05 11.20
N GLU A 60 -1.66 8.69 10.21
CA GLU A 60 -2.15 9.88 9.51
C GLU A 60 -1.55 9.90 8.09
N HIS A 61 -1.99 9.02 7.19
CA HIS A 61 -1.21 8.67 6.00
C HIS A 61 -1.97 8.66 4.67
N ASP A 62 -3.25 9.01 4.60
CA ASP A 62 -4.03 8.77 3.36
C ASP A 62 -3.51 9.55 2.13
N ASP A 63 -2.99 10.77 2.31
CA ASP A 63 -2.46 11.57 1.19
C ASP A 63 -1.01 11.20 0.80
N ILE A 64 -0.19 10.76 1.76
CA ILE A 64 1.20 10.35 1.52
C ILE A 64 1.25 8.94 0.94
N LEU A 65 0.35 8.03 1.37
CA LEU A 65 0.27 6.68 0.84
C LEU A 65 -0.23 6.68 -0.61
N LEU A 66 -1.19 7.54 -0.97
CA LEU A 66 -1.61 7.68 -2.37
C LEU A 66 -0.44 8.15 -3.27
N LYS A 67 0.41 9.05 -2.76
CA LYS A 67 1.59 9.55 -3.47
C LYS A 67 2.74 8.54 -3.50
N LYS A 68 2.99 7.79 -2.41
CA LYS A 68 3.98 6.70 -2.37
C LYS A 68 3.56 5.52 -3.25
N VAL A 69 2.30 5.10 -3.21
CA VAL A 69 1.76 4.05 -4.09
C VAL A 69 1.82 4.49 -5.55
N SER A 70 1.50 5.76 -5.86
CA SER A 70 1.66 6.29 -7.21
C SER A 70 3.13 6.36 -7.65
N SER A 71 4.05 6.71 -6.75
CA SER A 71 5.49 6.79 -7.04
C SER A 71 6.13 5.41 -7.21
N GLU A 72 5.78 4.44 -6.35
CA GLU A 72 6.24 3.06 -6.46
C GLU A 72 5.70 2.38 -7.71
N ASN A 73 4.44 2.63 -8.06
CA ASN A 73 3.88 2.14 -9.32
C ASN A 73 4.59 2.78 -10.52
N TYR A 74 4.86 4.09 -10.47
CA TYR A 74 5.65 4.76 -11.51
C TYR A 74 7.06 4.17 -11.63
N GLU A 75 7.76 3.93 -10.52
CA GLU A 75 9.08 3.30 -10.56
C GLU A 75 9.04 1.87 -11.12
N LYS A 76 8.02 1.08 -10.75
CA LYS A 76 7.81 -0.27 -11.28
C LYS A 76 7.54 -0.24 -12.79
N GLU A 77 6.69 0.66 -13.24
CA GLU A 77 6.39 0.87 -14.66
C GLU A 77 7.62 1.37 -15.43
N MET A 78 8.37 2.33 -14.88
CA MET A 78 9.62 2.82 -15.46
C MET A 78 10.66 1.70 -15.57
N LYS A 79 10.85 0.90 -14.52
CA LYS A 79 11.72 -0.28 -14.55
C LYS A 79 11.25 -1.30 -15.59
N ARG A 80 9.94 -1.49 -15.78
CA ARG A 80 9.39 -2.35 -16.84
C ARG A 80 9.73 -1.80 -18.22
N HIS A 81 9.52 -0.51 -18.47
CA HIS A 81 9.85 0.12 -19.74
C HIS A 81 11.35 0.06 -20.05
N ILE A 82 12.23 0.29 -19.07
CA ILE A 82 13.68 0.15 -19.23
C ILE A 82 14.04 -1.30 -19.62
N ARG A 83 13.44 -2.30 -18.96
CA ARG A 83 13.66 -3.71 -19.30
C ARG A 83 13.19 -4.05 -20.71
N GLN A 84 11.99 -3.60 -21.08
CA GLN A 84 11.44 -3.81 -22.42
C GLN A 84 12.32 -3.17 -23.49
N LEU A 85 12.81 -1.94 -23.27
CA LEU A 85 13.70 -1.25 -24.20
C LEU A 85 15.04 -1.98 -24.34
N LYS A 86 15.61 -2.45 -23.22
CA LYS A 86 16.84 -3.25 -23.24
C LYS A 86 16.64 -4.54 -24.03
N GLN A 87 15.57 -5.28 -23.78
CA GLN A 87 15.24 -6.51 -24.49
C GLN A 87 15.03 -6.27 -25.99
N TYR A 88 14.33 -5.18 -26.34
CA TYR A 88 14.15 -4.77 -27.73
C TYR A 88 15.51 -4.49 -28.41
N ASN A 89 16.39 -3.74 -27.76
CA ASN A 89 17.71 -3.43 -28.31
C ASN A 89 18.56 -4.69 -28.50
N GLU A 90 18.63 -5.56 -27.48
CA GLU A 90 19.35 -6.83 -27.57
C GLU A 90 18.83 -7.72 -28.71
N LEU A 91 17.50 -7.80 -28.86
CA LEU A 91 16.87 -8.56 -29.94
C LEU A 91 17.14 -7.94 -31.31
N LYS A 92 17.07 -6.60 -31.42
CA LYS A 92 17.37 -5.87 -32.65
C LYS A 92 18.81 -6.08 -33.07
N ASP A 93 19.76 -5.98 -32.15
CA ASP A 93 21.19 -6.18 -32.42
C ASP A 93 21.48 -7.62 -32.85
N LEU A 94 20.91 -8.62 -32.17
CA LEU A 94 21.01 -10.02 -32.59
C LEU A 94 20.44 -10.23 -34.00
N SER A 95 19.27 -9.64 -34.27
CA SER A 95 18.63 -9.74 -35.58
C SER A 95 19.49 -9.11 -36.68
N MET A 96 20.10 -7.95 -36.41
CA MET A 96 21.01 -7.28 -37.34
C MET A 96 22.27 -8.11 -37.59
N CYS A 97 22.85 -8.74 -36.56
CA CYS A 97 23.96 -9.67 -36.73
C CYS A 97 23.58 -10.86 -37.62
N LEU A 98 22.40 -11.45 -37.42
CA LEU A 98 21.92 -12.55 -38.27
C LEU A 98 21.70 -12.10 -39.72
N ILE A 99 21.10 -10.93 -39.92
CA ILE A 99 20.91 -10.36 -41.27
C ILE A 99 22.25 -10.10 -41.94
N GLN A 100 23.25 -9.58 -41.21
CA GLN A 100 24.61 -9.39 -41.72
C GLN A 100 25.21 -10.72 -42.19
N LEU A 101 25.14 -11.77 -41.37
CA LEU A 101 25.66 -13.10 -41.73
C LEU A 101 24.98 -13.66 -42.99
N ILE A 102 23.66 -13.49 -43.12
CA ILE A 102 22.91 -13.92 -44.31
C ILE A 102 23.32 -13.08 -45.53
N ALA A 103 23.51 -11.77 -45.36
CA ALA A 103 23.94 -10.87 -46.42
C ALA A 103 25.34 -11.24 -46.92
N ASP A 104 26.27 -11.54 -46.01
CA ASP A 104 27.62 -11.98 -46.33
C ASP A 104 27.60 -13.33 -47.08
N GLN A 105 26.80 -14.30 -46.61
CA GLN A 105 26.65 -15.59 -47.27
C GLN A 105 26.05 -15.46 -48.68
N LYS A 106 25.09 -14.55 -48.86
CA LYS A 106 24.44 -14.27 -50.16
C LYS A 106 25.25 -13.32 -51.04
N GLN A 107 26.37 -12.76 -50.56
CA GLN A 107 27.10 -11.65 -51.21
C GLN A 107 26.16 -10.51 -51.63
N SER A 108 25.17 -10.22 -50.79
CA SER A 108 24.16 -9.20 -51.02
C SER A 108 24.24 -8.12 -49.95
N THR A 109 23.52 -7.02 -50.15
CA THR A 109 23.45 -5.95 -49.16
C THR A 109 22.42 -6.28 -48.07
N ILE A 110 22.68 -5.82 -46.84
CA ILE A 110 21.74 -5.90 -45.70
C ILE A 110 20.35 -5.43 -46.14
N LYS A 111 20.27 -4.28 -46.84
CA LYS A 111 19.00 -3.70 -47.31
C LYS A 111 18.22 -4.63 -48.24
N SER A 112 18.91 -5.35 -49.13
CA SER A 112 18.28 -6.34 -49.99
C SER A 112 17.73 -7.52 -49.21
N VAL A 113 18.49 -8.02 -48.23
CA VAL A 113 18.07 -9.13 -47.36
C VAL A 113 16.89 -8.71 -46.48
N MET A 114 16.91 -7.51 -45.89
CA MET A 114 15.79 -6.98 -45.12
C MET A 114 14.52 -6.85 -45.96
N LYS A 115 14.64 -6.34 -47.21
CA LYS A 115 13.53 -6.27 -48.15
C LYS A 115 12.98 -7.65 -48.53
N GLU A 116 13.85 -8.64 -48.75
CA GLU A 116 13.46 -10.03 -49.02
C GLU A 116 12.71 -10.65 -47.83
N MET A 117 13.14 -10.33 -46.61
CA MET A 117 12.52 -10.79 -45.36
C MET A 117 11.24 -10.00 -44.98
N GLY A 118 10.82 -9.04 -45.80
CA GLY A 118 9.63 -8.21 -45.53
C GLY A 118 9.80 -7.23 -44.37
N ILE A 119 11.04 -6.91 -44.00
CA ILE A 119 11.36 -5.93 -42.95
C ILE A 119 11.39 -4.55 -43.60
N GLU A 120 10.41 -3.71 -43.27
CA GLU A 120 10.42 -2.29 -43.65
C GLU A 120 11.46 -1.56 -42.80
N ASN A 121 12.27 -0.70 -43.43
CA ASN A 121 13.09 0.23 -42.66
C ASN A 121 12.17 1.25 -42.00
N ASP A 122 12.28 1.42 -40.69
CA ASP A 122 11.75 2.58 -39.96
C ASP A 122 12.53 3.85 -40.40
N ASP A 123 12.43 4.23 -41.67
CA ASP A 123 12.89 5.52 -42.17
C ASP A 123 11.77 6.55 -41.89
N LYS A 124 11.76 7.08 -40.66
CA LYS A 124 11.13 8.36 -40.29
C LYS A 124 12.13 9.24 -39.55
#